data_AF-E2A9H8-F1
#
_entry.id   AF-E2A9H8-F1
#
_cell.length_a   1.000
_cell.length_b   1.000
_cell.length_c   1.000
_cell.angle_alpha   90.00
_cell.angle_beta   90.00
_cell.angle_gamma   90.00
#
_symmetry.space_group_name_H-M   'P 1'
#
loop_
_entity.id
_entity.type
_entity.pdbx_description
1 polymer ?
#
loop_
_entity_poly.entity_id
_entity_poly.type
_entity_poly.pdbx_seq_one_letter_code
_entity_poly.pdbx_strand_id
1 'polypeptide(L)'
;MWEITSLGEQPYVTKTHEEVISYVRNGGRLPMTLNCPSPLYQLMLRCWSAADARPNFKFCLESIIALRKNMEDALLSPVDTI
;
A
#
# COMPACT_ATOMS: atom_id res chain seq x y z
N MET A 1 -1.97 4.57 3.44
CA MET A 1 -0.59 4.04 3.41
C MET A 1 -0.02 4.07 2.01
N TRP A 2 -0.66 3.45 1.01
CA TRP A 2 -0.14 3.46 -0.37
C TRP A 2 0.06 4.88 -0.93
N GLU A 3 -0.96 5.75 -0.80
CA GLU A 3 -0.87 7.16 -1.22
C GLU A 3 0.26 7.93 -0.50
N ILE A 4 0.58 7.56 0.75
CA ILE A 4 1.67 8.19 1.50
C ILE A 4 3.02 7.73 0.90
N THR A 5 3.17 6.44 0.63
CA THR A 5 4.41 5.88 0.09
C THR A 5 4.60 6.14 -1.41
N SER A 6 3.56 6.56 -2.12
CA SER A 6 3.63 7.06 -3.51
C SER A 6 3.79 8.57 -3.58
N LEU A 7 3.86 9.29 -2.46
CA LEU A 7 3.89 10.75 -2.42
C LEU A 7 2.68 11.42 -3.10
N GLY A 8 1.51 10.79 -2.99
CA GLY A 8 0.23 11.36 -3.43
C GLY A 8 -0.19 10.98 -4.86
N GLU A 9 0.44 9.98 -5.49
CA GLU A 9 -0.03 9.49 -6.78
C GLU A 9 -1.48 9.02 -6.74
N GLN A 10 -2.17 9.15 -7.87
CA GLN A 10 -3.53 8.65 -8.04
C GLN A 10 -3.56 7.11 -8.10
N PRO A 11 -4.31 6.43 -7.22
CA PRO A 11 -4.49 4.99 -7.32
C PRO A 11 -5.10 4.58 -8.66
N TYR A 12 -4.53 3.54 -9.27
CA TYR A 12 -5.04 2.98 -10.53
C TYR A 12 -5.15 4.00 -11.69
N VAL A 13 -4.25 4.98 -11.77
CA VAL A 13 -4.29 6.10 -12.74
C VAL A 13 -4.50 5.69 -14.21
N THR A 14 -4.11 4.47 -14.59
CA THR A 14 -4.24 3.94 -15.95
C THR A 14 -5.55 3.21 -16.22
N LYS A 15 -6.53 3.26 -15.31
CA LYS A 15 -7.80 2.52 -15.39
C LYS A 15 -8.99 3.45 -15.25
N THR A 16 -10.00 3.22 -16.07
CA THR A 16 -11.36 3.76 -15.89
C THR A 16 -12.03 3.19 -14.65
N HIS A 17 -13.14 3.78 -14.22
CA HIS A 17 -13.89 3.33 -13.06
C HIS A 17 -14.32 1.86 -13.16
N GLU A 18 -14.87 1.45 -14.31
CA GLU A 18 -15.31 0.09 -14.57
C GLU A 18 -14.15 -0.91 -14.58
N GLU A 19 -13.01 -0.52 -15.16
CA GLU A 19 -11.79 -1.34 -15.17
C GLU A 19 -11.22 -1.53 -13.77
N VAL A 20 -11.25 -0.50 -12.90
CA VAL A 20 -10.82 -0.63 -11.50
C VAL A 20 -11.67 -1.68 -10.78
N ILE A 21 -12.99 -1.63 -10.94
CA ILE A 21 -13.90 -2.61 -10.32
C ILE A 21 -13.54 -4.03 -10.77
N SER A 22 -13.39 -4.25 -12.09
CA SER A 22 -13.04 -5.56 -12.64
C SER A 22 -11.66 -6.04 -12.15
N TYR A 23 -10.65 -5.18 -12.21
CA TYR A 23 -9.29 -5.49 -11.81
C TYR A 23 -9.20 -5.91 -10.33
N VAL A 24 -9.85 -5.17 -9.43
CA VAL A 24 -9.83 -5.47 -8.00
C VAL A 24 -10.59 -6.75 -7.67
N ARG A 25 -11.73 -7.00 -8.32
CA ARG A 25 -12.50 -8.25 -8.19
C ARG A 25 -11.69 -9.47 -8.63
N ASN A 26 -10.87 -9.33 -9.66
CA ASN A 26 -9.97 -10.38 -10.16
C ASN A 26 -8.69 -10.52 -9.32
N GLY A 27 -8.60 -9.88 -8.16
CA GLY A 27 -7.44 -9.98 -7.25
C GLY A 27 -6.32 -8.99 -7.54
N GLY A 28 -6.46 -8.14 -8.57
CA GLY A 28 -5.50 -7.07 -8.85
C GLY A 28 -5.40 -6.07 -7.69
N ARG A 29 -4.20 -5.61 -7.38
CA ARG A 29 -3.91 -4.64 -6.31
C ARG A 29 -2.94 -3.58 -6.81
N LEU A 30 -2.85 -2.46 -6.08
CA LEU A 30 -1.83 -1.46 -6.35
C LEU A 30 -0.44 -2.07 -6.15
N PRO A 31 0.55 -1.74 -7.01
CA PRO A 31 1.91 -2.26 -6.88
C PRO A 31 2.63 -1.64 -5.67
N MET A 32 3.73 -2.26 -5.25
CA MET A 32 4.64 -1.65 -4.28
C MET A 32 5.29 -0.41 -4.90
N THR A 33 5.27 0.72 -4.19
CA THR A 33 5.89 1.96 -4.66
C THR A 33 7.38 1.98 -4.31
N LEU A 34 8.15 2.84 -5.00
CA LEU A 34 9.61 2.96 -4.83
C LEU A 34 10.02 3.19 -3.36
N ASN A 35 9.30 4.07 -2.67
CA ASN A 35 9.57 4.45 -1.28
C ASN A 35 8.82 3.59 -0.25
N CYS A 36 8.22 2.47 -0.66
CA CYS A 36 7.48 1.61 0.26
C CYS A 36 8.37 0.50 0.83
N PRO A 37 8.60 0.45 2.14
CA PRO A 37 9.26 -0.69 2.76
C PRO A 37 8.45 -1.97 2.55
N SER A 38 9.12 -3.05 2.13
CA SER A 38 8.47 -4.35 1.86
C SER A 38 7.55 -4.83 2.99
N PRO A 39 7.93 -4.75 4.29
CA PRO A 39 7.02 -5.15 5.36
C PRO A 39 5.73 -4.32 5.47
N LEU A 40 5.80 -3.02 5.16
CA LEU A 40 4.62 -2.16 5.11
C LEU A 40 3.72 -2.52 3.93
N TYR A 41 4.31 -2.85 2.77
CA TYR A 41 3.57 -3.34 1.62
C TYR A 41 2.85 -4.67 1.91
N GLN A 42 3.49 -5.59 2.63
CA GLN A 42 2.85 -6.83 3.08
C GLN A 42 1.63 -6.56 3.99
N LEU A 43 1.73 -5.58 4.89
CA LEU A 43 0.57 -5.15 5.69
C LEU A 43 -0.56 -4.60 4.80
N MET A 44 -0.23 -3.81 3.77
CA MET A 44 -1.23 -3.29 2.82
C MET A 44 -1.94 -4.41 2.04
N LEU A 45 -1.20 -5.42 1.56
CA LEU A 45 -1.79 -6.59 0.90
C LEU A 45 -2.80 -7.32 1.81
N ARG A 46 -2.47 -7.46 3.10
CA ARG A 46 -3.40 -8.03 4.09
C ARG A 46 -4.64 -7.16 4.30
N CYS A 47 -4.49 -5.84 4.34
CA CYS A 47 -5.62 -4.91 4.38
C CYS A 47 -6.54 -5.01 3.14
N TRP A 48 -5.99 -5.44 1.99
CA TRP A 48 -6.76 -5.63 0.76
C TRP A 48 -7.23 -7.08 0.54
N SER A 49 -7.20 -7.92 1.57
CA SER A 49 -7.74 -9.29 1.51
C SER A 49 -9.28 -9.29 1.53
N ALA A 50 -9.88 -10.48 1.41
CA ALA A 50 -11.31 -10.69 1.63
C ALA A 50 -11.72 -10.18 3.03
N ALA A 51 -12.97 -9.73 3.17
CA ALA A 51 -13.43 -8.95 4.32
C ALA A 51 -13.17 -9.64 5.69
N ASP A 52 -13.33 -10.96 5.74
CA ASP A 52 -13.09 -11.84 6.88
C ASP A 52 -11.62 -12.06 7.21
N ALA A 53 -10.74 -11.96 6.22
CA ALA A 53 -9.29 -12.14 6.37
C ALA A 53 -8.53 -10.83 6.66
N ARG A 54 -9.20 -9.67 6.61
CA ARG A 54 -8.54 -8.37 6.85
C ARG A 54 -8.12 -8.23 8.32
N PRO A 55 -6.94 -7.66 8.60
CA PRO A 55 -6.56 -7.32 9.95
C PRO A 55 -7.47 -6.22 10.51
N ASN A 56 -7.75 -6.28 11.81
CA ASN A 56 -8.40 -5.17 12.51
C ASN A 56 -7.39 -4.03 12.76
N PHE A 57 -7.92 -2.86 13.13
CA PHE A 57 -7.09 -1.67 13.36
C PHE A 57 -6.05 -1.84 14.47
N LYS A 58 -6.35 -2.61 15.53
CA LYS A 58 -5.40 -2.90 16.62
C LYS A 58 -4.16 -3.62 16.07
N PHE A 59 -4.38 -4.66 15.28
CA PHE A 59 -3.30 -5.41 14.63
C PHE A 59 -2.47 -4.51 13.69
N CYS A 60 -3.14 -3.66 12.89
CA CYS A 60 -2.46 -2.73 12.00
C CYS A 60 -1.57 -1.75 12.77
N LEU A 61 -2.08 -1.17 13.86
CA LEU A 61 -1.34 -0.24 14.71
C LEU A 61 -0.11 -0.91 15.34
N GLU A 62 -0.27 -2.09 15.93
CA GLU A 62 0.84 -2.86 16.51
C GLU A 62 1.92 -3.18 15.47
N SER A 63 1.50 -3.58 14.27
CA SER A 63 2.41 -3.83 13.15
C SER A 63 3.19 -2.57 12.76
N ILE A 64 2.52 -1.43 12.58
CA ILE A 64 3.17 -0.16 12.21
C ILE A 64 4.14 0.30 13.30
N ILE A 65 3.78 0.17 14.58
CA ILE A 65 4.68 0.50 15.70
C ILE A 65 5.93 -0.38 15.67
N ALA A 66 5.77 -1.68 15.44
CA ALA A 66 6.90 -2.61 15.34
C ALA A 66 7.81 -2.26 14.15
N LEU A 67 7.23 -1.95 12.98
CA LEU A 67 7.99 -1.55 11.80
C LEU A 67 8.80 -0.28 12.04
N ARG A 68 8.18 0.75 12.63
CA ARG A 68 8.86 2.01 12.95
C ARG A 68 10.04 1.82 13.91
N LYS A 69 9.97 0.86 14.84
CA LYS A 69 11.09 0.58 15.77
C LYS A 69 12.29 -0.06 15.08
N ASN A 70 12.07 -0.74 13.96
CA ASN A 70 13.07 -1.57 13.29
C ASN A 70 13.55 -0.95 11.97
N MET A 71 13.14 0.27 11.66
CA MET A 71 13.42 0.95 10.41
C MET A 71 14.16 2.24 10.68
N GLU A 72 15.21 2.49 9.92
CA GLU A 72 15.90 3.76 9.92
C GLU A 72 15.14 4.77 9.06
N ASP A 73 15.25 6.05 9.40
CA ASP A 73 14.69 7.11 8.59
C ASP A 73 15.38 7.11 7.21
N ALA A 74 14.58 6.90 6.16
CA ALA A 74 15.08 6.87 4.79
C ALA A 74 14.86 8.22 4.11
N LEU A 75 15.86 8.68 3.38
CA LEU A 75 15.67 9.75 2.40
C LEU A 75 14.80 9.20 1.26
N LEU A 76 13.66 9.85 1.03
CA LEU A 76 12.76 9.47 -0.04
C LEU A 76 13.45 9.69 -1.39
N SER A 77 13.37 8.68 -2.25
CA SER A 77 13.72 8.87 -3.65
C SER A 77 12.67 9.80 -4.28
N PRO A 78 13.09 10.82 -5.04
CA PRO A 78 12.14 11.63 -5.80
C PRO A 78 11.32 10.70 -6.71
N VAL A 79 10.02 10.96 -6.82
CA VAL A 79 9.22 10.35 -7.88
C VAL A 79 9.74 10.98 -9.17
N ASP A 80 10.34 10.18 -10.06
CA ASP A 80 10.75 10.65 -11.37
C ASP A 80 9.50 11.13 -12.11
N THR A 81 9.27 12.44 -12.10
CA THR A 81 8.23 13.07 -12.90
C THR A 81 8.69 12.97 -14.36
N ILE A 82 8.19 11.97 -15.08
CA ILE A 82 8.26 11.92 -16.55
C ILE A 82 7.46 13.09 -17.12
#